data_AF-A0A3Q9RMY5-F1
#
_entry.id   AF-A0A3Q9RMY5-F1
#
_cell.length_a   1.000
_cell.length_b   1.000
_cell.length_c   1.000
_cell.angle_alpha   90.00
_cell.angle_beta   90.00
_cell.angle_gamma   90.00
#
_symmetry.space_group_name_H-M   'P 1'
#
loop_
_entity.id
_entity.type
_entity.pdbx_description
1 polymer ?
#
loop_
_entity_poly.entity_id
_entity_poly.type
_entity_poly.pdbx_seq_one_letter_code
_entity_poly.pdbx_strand_id
1 'polypeptide(L)' 'MTLNVRFFITIVTAILFVILVFMNFLGFWKANSTIQILFFFIMVAAIFNAGIVTSEKLKIKS' A
#
# COMPACT_ATOMS: atom_id res chain seq x y z
N MET A 1 -5.96 -15.07 14.19
CA MET A 1 -6.06 -13.63 13.82
C MET A 1 -7.30 -13.49 12.94
N THR A 2 -8.32 -12.75 13.38
CA THR A 2 -9.60 -12.66 12.67
C THR A 2 -9.40 -12.03 11.28
N LEU A 3 -10.04 -12.60 10.25
CA LEU A 3 -9.88 -12.22 8.84
C LEU A 3 -9.98 -10.71 8.57
N ASN A 4 -10.73 -10.00 9.43
CA ASN A 4 -10.94 -8.55 9.37
C ASN A 4 -9.70 -7.74 9.78
N VAL A 5 -8.87 -8.25 10.69
CA VAL A 5 -7.63 -7.57 11.12
C VAL A 5 -6.59 -7.62 10.01
N ARG A 6 -6.46 -8.77 9.31
CA ARG A 6 -5.54 -8.92 8.19
C ARG A 6 -5.90 -7.98 7.04
N PHE A 7 -7.20 -7.87 6.72
CA PHE A 7 -7.73 -6.93 5.74
C PHE A 7 -7.42 -5.47 6.08
N PHE A 8 -7.72 -5.09 7.33
CA PHE A 8 -7.46 -3.74 7.82
C PHE A 8 -5.98 -3.38 7.74
N ILE A 9 -5.09 -4.29 8.16
CA ILE A 9 -3.64 -4.09 8.07
C ILE A 9 -3.22 -3.90 6.60
N THR A 10 -3.69 -4.73 5.66
CA THR A 10 -3.32 -4.60 4.24
C THR A 10 -3.72 -3.25 3.66
N ILE A 11 -4.92 -2.74 3.96
CA ILE A 11 -5.38 -1.42 3.51
C ILE A 11 -4.57 -0.31 4.15
N VAL A 12 -4.39 -0.35 5.47
CA VAL A 12 -3.62 0.68 6.21
C VAL A 12 -2.18 0.73 5.72
N THR A 13 -1.55 -0.42 5.47
CA THR A 13 -0.20 -0.51 4.89
C THR A 13 -0.13 0.12 3.50
N ALA A 14 -1.09 -0.15 2.62
CA ALA A 14 -1.12 0.46 1.29
C ALA A 14 -1.23 2.00 1.38
N ILE A 15 -2.10 2.51 2.26
CA ILE A 15 -2.27 3.96 2.49
C ILE A 15 -0.98 4.58 3.03
N LEU A 16 -0.32 3.93 3.99
CA LEU A 16 0.96 4.40 4.54
C LEU A 16 2.05 4.49 3.47
N PHE A 17 2.17 3.48 2.60
CA PHE A 17 3.12 3.51 1.49
C PHE A 17 2.81 4.63 0.50
N VAL A 18 1.53 4.89 0.23
CA VAL A 18 1.12 6.03 -0.61
C VAL A 18 1.60 7.33 0.01
N ILE A 19 1.28 7.60 1.28
CA ILE A 19 1.68 8.82 1.97
C ILE A 19 3.20 8.98 1.97
N LEU A 20 3.94 7.91 2.22
CA LEU A 20 5.40 7.93 2.35
C LEU A 20 6.09 8.28 1.01
N VAL A 21 5.60 7.75 -0.11
CA VAL A 21 6.08 8.14 -1.45
C VAL A 21 5.68 9.58 -1.78
N PHE A 22 4.46 9.99 -1.47
CA PHE A 22 4.02 11.37 -1.70
C PHE A 22 4.82 12.38 -0.88
N MET A 23 5.15 12.08 0.38
CA MET A 23 6.04 12.91 1.21
C MET A 23 7.43 13.04 0.58
N ASN A 24 7.91 11.99 -0.10
CA ASN A 24 9.18 12.03 -0.82
C ASN A 24 9.10 12.98 -2.02
N PHE A 25 8.02 12.88 -2.81
CA PHE A 25 7.76 13.75 -3.95
C PHE A 25 7.56 15.22 -3.56
N LEU A 26 6.89 15.48 -2.45
CA LEU A 26 6.65 16.83 -1.91
C LEU A 26 7.88 17.44 -1.24
N GLY A 27 8.97 16.67 -1.11
CA GLY A 27 10.23 17.14 -0.53
C GLY A 27 10.25 17.22 0.99
N PHE A 28 9.26 16.62 1.69
CA PHE A 28 9.26 16.52 3.15
C PHE A 28 10.41 15.64 3.67
N TRP A 29 10.89 14.70 2.86
CA TRP A 29 12.10 13.93 3.13
C TRP A 29 12.81 13.59 1.81
N LYS A 30 14.14 13.56 1.84
CA LYS A 30 14.96 13.21 0.67
C LYS A 30 15.51 11.80 0.85
N ALA A 31 15.25 10.94 -0.13
CA ALA A 31 15.90 9.65 -0.27
C ALA A 31 16.75 9.64 -1.54
N ASN A 32 17.75 8.75 -1.60
CA ASN A 32 18.52 8.53 -2.82
C ASN A 32 17.59 8.09 -3.96
N SER A 33 17.91 8.41 -5.22
CA SER A 33 17.06 8.12 -6.38
C SER A 33 16.72 6.62 -6.50
N THR A 34 17.65 5.74 -6.13
CA THR A 34 17.42 4.28 -6.05
C THR A 34 16.33 3.92 -5.02
N ILE A 35 16.33 4.58 -3.86
CA ILE A 35 15.38 4.33 -2.78
C ILE A 35 14.00 4.86 -3.17
N GLN A 36 13.94 6.03 -3.82
CA GLN A 36 12.71 6.59 -4.40
C GLN A 36 12.03 5.61 -5.36
N ILE A 37 12.79 5.06 -6.32
CA ILE A 37 12.25 4.11 -7.31
C ILE A 37 11.74 2.84 -6.61
N LEU A 38 12.50 2.34 -5.62
CA LEU A 38 12.14 1.12 -4.89
C LEU A 38 10.82 1.32 -4.12
N PHE A 39 10.68 2.43 -3.41
CA PHE A 39 9.44 2.75 -2.68
C PHE A 39 8.25 2.94 -3.61
N PHE A 40 8.45 3.48 -4.81
CA PHE A 40 7.40 3.59 -5.81
C PHE A 40 6.87 2.21 -6.24
N PHE A 41 7.76 1.26 -6.57
CA PHE A 41 7.34 -0.10 -6.92
C PHE A 41 6.67 -0.83 -5.76
N ILE A 42 7.17 -0.66 -4.52
CA ILE A 42 6.56 -1.25 -3.33
C ILE A 42 5.15 -0.68 -3.10
N MET A 43 4.95 0.62 -3.28
CA MET A 43 3.61 1.24 -3.21
C MET A 43 2.66 0.62 -4.24
N VAL A 44 3.08 0.50 -5.50
CA VAL A 44 2.26 -0.12 -6.55
C VAL A 44 1.87 -1.55 -6.15
N ALA A 45 2.83 -2.36 -5.71
CA ALA A 45 2.57 -3.73 -5.26
C ALA A 45 1.59 -3.78 -4.07
N ALA A 46 1.72 -2.85 -3.11
CA ALA A 46 0.82 -2.76 -1.96
C ALA A 46 -0.61 -2.39 -2.36
N ILE A 47 -0.79 -1.48 -3.33
CA ILE A 47 -2.11 -1.11 -3.87
C ILE A 47 -2.76 -2.31 -4.58
N PHE A 48 -2.01 -3.02 -5.43
CA PHE A 48 -2.51 -4.21 -6.10
C PHE A 48 -2.92 -5.30 -5.09
N ASN A 49 -2.10 -5.53 -4.07
CA ASN A 49 -2.42 -6.48 -3.01
C ASN A 49 -3.70 -6.09 -2.27
N ALA A 50 -3.86 -4.81 -1.89
CA ALA A 50 -5.10 -4.32 -1.27
C ALA A 50 -6.32 -4.50 -2.18
N GLY A 51 -6.17 -4.27 -3.50
CA GLY A 51 -7.21 -4.47 -4.50
C GLY A 51 -7.63 -5.94 -4.65
N ILE A 52 -6.67 -6.87 -4.67
CA ILE A 52 -6.95 -8.32 -4.74
C ILE A 52 -7.72 -8.77 -3.49
N VAL A 53 -7.22 -8.43 -2.29
CA VAL A 53 -7.88 -8.83 -1.05
C VAL A 53 -9.29 -8.22 -0.94
N THR A 54 -9.49 -7.00 -1.44
CA THR A 54 -10.83 -6.37 -1.50
C THR A 54 -11.74 -7.11 -2.46
N SER A 55 -11.23 -7.52 -3.61
CA SER A 55 -11.97 -8.28 -4.62
C SER A 55 -12.38 -9.67 -4.12
N GLU A 56 -11.51 -10.35 -3.36
CA GLU A 56 -11.83 -11.62 -2.71
C GLU A 56 -12.96 -11.47 -1.67
N LYS A 57 -12.89 -10.42 -0.83
CA LYS A 57 -13.96 -10.10 0.13
C LYS A 57 -15.30 -9.78 -0.56
N LEU A 58 -15.27 -9.11 -1.71
CA LEU A 58 -16.48 -8.80 -2.49
C LEU A 58 -17.06 -10.05 -3.18
N LYS A 59 -16.21 -10.94 -3.70
CA LYS A 59 -16.65 -12.23 -4.28
C LYS A 59 -17.28 -13.16 -3.27
N ILE A 60 -16.79 -13.19 -2.02
CA ILE A 60 -17.37 -14.03 -0.94
C ILE A 60 -18.74 -13.51 -0.48
N LYS A 61 -19.08 -12.24 -0.79
CA LYS A 61 -20.33 -11.60 -0.40
C LYS A 61 -21.41 -11.62 -1.51
N SER A 62 -21.05 -12.08 -2.71
CA SER A 62 -21.94 -12.35 -3.85
C SER A 62 -22.38 -13.80 -3.87
#